data_AF-A0A9P6CIY4-F1
#
_entry.id   AF-A0A9P6CIY4-F1
#
_cell.length_a   1.000
_cell.length_b   1.000
_cell.length_c   1.000
_cell.angle_alpha   90.00
_cell.angle_beta   90.00
_cell.angle_gamma   90.00
#
_symmetry.space_group_name_H-M   'P 1'
#
loop_
_entity.id
_entity.type
_entity.pdbx_description
1 polymer ?
#
loop_
_entity_poly.entity_id
_entity_poly.type
_entity_poly.pdbx_seq_one_letter_code
_entity_poly.pdbx_strand_id
1 'polypeptide(L)'
;MLSHYLMFVAQEHSKLILSKEWLVKTDNQTSTPYLFKFYSSTADLSCYVLLTDTKSVWTEVLTSNQFSRRWRDCNFNSPSFYTDAEDEDAWRTTTLELLSRVHTLGGIIDLSFEVVPSNYADISFTLEGESFKWKWEACILGHKRSAEIISQHLIFPLISVNHLAFSSADVISELLDADIEKAIDKVGRTARRTVDIHIKNAISKPRVATTLRRMTAMFNFISDLPPVASIVEKPDLQPEAVAPKSMARSGTPIKTHPISPRPPLDTPQEKKSAPKERSSSLKPLAHIDSATESEGDEFVFPDQGRINDSSLRPSSRPLEFSDRVYPVSSNPVSQVPSSSKISATKQDSDSDLSPVRPVKKLKKVATSSDDDSEEERKRRIAQVKSGSGPGVTRGTRQPIKRGGKRF
;
A
#
# COMPACT_ATOMS: atom_id res chain seq x y z
N MET A 1 -3.39 21.00 15.42
CA MET A 1 -4.12 19.92 16.13
C MET A 1 -4.93 19.03 15.20
N LEU A 2 -5.77 19.55 14.30
CA LEU A 2 -6.56 18.74 13.34
C LEU A 2 -5.74 17.71 12.53
N SER A 3 -4.54 18.10 12.07
CA SER A 3 -3.65 17.19 11.32
C SER A 3 -3.16 15.98 12.14
N HIS A 4 -2.90 16.15 13.44
CA HIS A 4 -2.47 15.04 14.32
C HIS A 4 -3.62 14.07 14.61
N TYR A 5 -4.84 14.58 14.79
CA TYR A 5 -6.02 13.74 15.05
C TYR A 5 -6.36 12.87 13.84
N LEU A 6 -6.38 13.44 12.63
CA LEU A 6 -6.57 12.69 11.39
C LEU A 6 -5.50 11.61 11.19
N MET A 7 -4.25 11.88 11.59
CA MET A 7 -3.14 10.94 11.44
C MET A 7 -3.28 9.71 12.36
N PHE A 8 -3.70 9.90 13.62
CA PHE A 8 -3.88 8.80 14.56
C PHE A 8 -5.05 7.90 14.16
N VAL A 9 -6.20 8.52 13.88
CA VAL A 9 -7.43 7.84 13.45
C VAL A 9 -7.17 7.02 12.18
N ALA A 10 -6.41 7.55 11.21
CA ALA A 10 -6.06 6.81 10.00
C ALA A 10 -5.27 5.51 10.25
N GLN A 11 -4.49 5.40 11.33
CA GLN A 11 -3.68 4.20 11.58
C GLN A 11 -4.52 3.04 12.11
N GLU A 12 -5.47 3.27 13.00
CA GLU A 12 -6.34 2.23 13.53
C GLU A 12 -7.32 1.74 12.45
N HIS A 13 -7.97 2.66 11.75
CA HIS A 13 -8.90 2.31 10.66
C HIS A 13 -8.21 1.68 9.44
N SER A 14 -6.92 1.99 9.19
CA SER A 14 -6.18 1.32 8.11
C SER A 14 -6.09 -0.20 8.28
N LYS A 15 -6.13 -0.72 9.52
CA LYS A 15 -6.12 -2.18 9.73
C LYS A 15 -7.46 -2.80 9.37
N LEU A 16 -8.56 -2.11 9.68
CA LEU A 16 -9.92 -2.57 9.41
C LEU A 16 -10.22 -2.64 7.90
N ILE A 17 -9.58 -1.78 7.11
CA ILE A 17 -9.77 -1.73 5.66
C ILE A 17 -8.85 -2.70 4.88
N LEU A 18 -7.88 -3.35 5.54
CA LEU A 18 -6.99 -4.32 4.88
C LEU A 18 -7.75 -5.51 4.31
N SER A 19 -8.77 -5.99 5.02
CA SER A 19 -9.61 -7.13 4.62
C SER A 19 -10.68 -6.77 3.59
N LYS A 20 -10.86 -5.49 3.27
CA LYS A 20 -11.84 -5.03 2.29
C LYS A 20 -11.28 -5.13 0.89
N GLU A 21 -12.12 -5.51 -0.06
CA GLU A 21 -11.81 -5.54 -1.48
C GLU A 21 -11.61 -4.13 -2.05
N TRP A 22 -10.91 -4.05 -3.18
CA TRP A 22 -10.80 -2.81 -3.94
C TRP A 22 -12.00 -2.68 -4.89
N LEU A 23 -12.63 -1.52 -4.84
CA LEU A 23 -13.68 -1.08 -5.75
C LEU A 23 -13.09 -0.06 -6.73
N VAL A 24 -13.71 0.09 -7.90
CA VAL A 24 -13.19 0.95 -8.98
C VAL A 24 -14.29 1.82 -9.57
N LYS A 25 -13.97 3.09 -9.77
CA LYS A 25 -14.75 4.02 -10.60
C LYS A 25 -13.81 4.84 -11.47
N THR A 26 -14.29 5.24 -12.63
CA THR A 26 -13.55 6.10 -13.55
C THR A 26 -14.24 7.45 -13.59
N ASP A 27 -13.48 8.52 -13.38
CA ASP A 27 -13.99 9.85 -13.67
C ASP A 27 -14.14 10.02 -15.19
N ASN A 28 -15.35 10.28 -15.64
CA ASN A 28 -15.66 10.42 -17.06
C ASN A 28 -14.98 11.64 -17.69
N GLN A 29 -14.68 12.69 -16.91
CA GLN A 29 -14.08 13.91 -17.44
C GLN A 29 -12.59 13.74 -17.70
N THR A 30 -11.85 13.17 -16.74
CA THR A 30 -10.40 12.99 -16.85
C THR A 30 -9.97 11.61 -17.32
N SER A 31 -10.91 10.66 -17.42
CA SER A 31 -10.64 9.22 -17.61
C SER A 31 -9.70 8.64 -16.54
N THR A 32 -9.66 9.25 -15.35
CA THR A 32 -8.80 8.80 -14.25
C THR A 32 -9.51 7.68 -13.48
N PRO A 33 -8.91 6.47 -13.37
CA PRO A 33 -9.44 5.42 -12.51
C PRO A 33 -9.11 5.73 -11.05
N TYR A 34 -10.13 5.68 -10.22
CA TYR A 34 -10.03 5.75 -8.77
C TYR A 34 -10.32 4.38 -8.17
N LEU A 35 -9.39 3.92 -7.33
CA LEU A 35 -9.54 2.72 -6.51
C LEU A 35 -9.96 3.16 -5.11
N PHE A 36 -10.98 2.51 -4.56
CA PHE A 36 -11.39 2.79 -3.19
C PHE A 36 -11.66 1.51 -2.41
N LYS A 37 -11.48 1.64 -1.10
CA LYS A 37 -11.98 0.68 -0.13
C LYS A 37 -12.92 1.41 0.81
N PHE A 38 -13.89 0.69 1.34
CA PHE A 38 -14.85 1.22 2.28
C PHE A 38 -14.97 0.30 3.49
N TYR A 39 -15.09 0.90 4.67
CA TYR A 39 -15.40 0.22 5.91
C TYR A 39 -16.51 0.98 6.64
N SER A 40 -17.45 0.25 7.20
CA SER A 40 -18.48 0.78 8.09
C SER A 40 -18.56 -0.10 9.33
N SER A 41 -18.92 0.50 10.46
CA SER A 41 -19.20 -0.21 11.70
C SER A 41 -20.53 0.27 12.26
N THR A 42 -21.46 -0.66 12.46
CA THR A 42 -22.77 -0.38 13.06
C THR A 42 -22.71 -0.27 14.59
N ALA A 43 -21.62 -0.71 15.21
CA ALA A 43 -21.45 -0.64 16.66
C ALA A 43 -21.22 0.79 17.17
N ASP A 44 -20.52 1.61 16.40
CA ASP A 44 -20.19 3.02 16.69
C ASP A 44 -20.76 3.97 15.63
N LEU A 45 -21.51 3.44 14.66
CA LEU A 45 -22.12 4.16 13.55
C LEU A 45 -21.12 5.03 12.78
N SER A 46 -19.92 4.50 12.56
CA SER A 46 -18.84 5.19 11.84
C SER A 46 -18.61 4.59 10.45
N CYS A 47 -18.07 5.40 9.55
CA CYS A 47 -17.59 4.93 8.26
C CYS A 47 -16.27 5.56 7.85
N TYR A 48 -15.53 4.83 7.03
CA TYR A 48 -14.20 5.17 6.59
C TYR A 48 -14.05 4.83 5.10
N VAL A 49 -13.56 5.78 4.32
CA VAL A 49 -13.19 5.58 2.92
C VAL A 49 -11.71 5.83 2.73
N LEU A 50 -11.09 4.96 1.94
CA LEU A 50 -9.73 5.12 1.43
C LEU A 50 -9.80 5.15 -0.08
N LEU A 51 -9.26 6.19 -0.69
CA LEU A 51 -9.29 6.44 -2.13
C LEU A 51 -7.85 6.61 -2.64
N THR A 52 -7.56 6.09 -3.83
CA THR A 52 -6.29 6.33 -4.52
C THR A 52 -6.48 6.34 -6.03
N ASP A 53 -5.75 7.23 -6.70
CA ASP A 53 -5.56 7.27 -8.16
C ASP A 53 -4.26 6.54 -8.56
N THR A 54 -3.72 5.70 -7.67
CA THR A 54 -2.41 5.04 -7.72
C THR A 54 -1.19 5.96 -7.57
N LYS A 55 -1.37 7.27 -7.41
CA LYS A 55 -0.30 8.26 -7.18
C LYS A 55 -0.40 8.87 -5.78
N SER A 56 -1.60 9.28 -5.40
CA SER A 56 -1.94 9.88 -4.11
C SER A 56 -2.96 9.02 -3.38
N VAL A 57 -3.01 9.15 -2.06
CA VAL A 57 -4.02 8.50 -1.22
C VAL A 57 -4.76 9.58 -0.44
N TRP A 58 -6.08 9.51 -0.52
CA TRP A 58 -7.00 10.33 0.25
C TRP A 58 -7.82 9.46 1.16
N THR A 59 -8.20 10.01 2.30
CA THR A 59 -9.05 9.31 3.25
C THR A 59 -10.03 10.24 3.91
N GLU A 60 -11.16 9.68 4.30
CA GLU A 60 -12.12 10.37 5.15
C GLU A 60 -12.69 9.39 6.18
N VAL A 61 -12.84 9.86 7.42
CA VAL A 61 -13.45 9.13 8.53
C VAL A 61 -14.62 9.98 9.01
N LEU A 62 -15.80 9.39 9.10
CA LEU A 62 -17.00 10.04 9.59
C LEU A 62 -17.51 9.34 10.83
N THR A 63 -17.73 10.13 11.87
CA THR A 63 -18.49 9.74 13.06
C THR A 63 -19.99 9.72 12.75
N SER A 64 -20.78 9.04 13.60
CA SER A 64 -22.25 8.99 13.52
C SER A 64 -22.92 10.35 13.27
N ASN A 65 -22.48 11.39 13.97
CA ASN A 65 -23.02 12.74 13.84
C ASN A 65 -22.63 13.41 12.51
N GLN A 66 -21.40 13.20 12.04
CA GLN A 66 -20.96 13.75 10.75
C GLN A 66 -21.66 13.05 9.59
N PHE A 67 -21.78 11.73 9.67
CA PHE A 67 -22.48 10.90 8.70
C PHE A 67 -23.95 11.34 8.53
N SER A 68 -24.70 11.42 9.63
CA SER A 68 -26.12 11.79 9.61
C SER A 68 -26.38 13.20 9.09
N ARG A 69 -25.56 14.18 9.47
CA ARG A 69 -25.65 15.56 8.94
C ARG A 69 -25.41 15.56 7.44
N ARG A 70 -24.32 14.95 6.99
CA ARG A 70 -23.98 14.92 5.57
C ARG A 70 -25.03 14.18 4.74
N TRP A 71 -25.61 13.10 5.28
CA TRP A 71 -26.68 12.38 4.58
C TRP A 71 -27.87 13.30 4.31
N ARG A 72 -28.29 14.08 5.33
CA ARG A 72 -29.40 15.03 5.19
C ARG A 72 -29.07 16.16 4.21
N ASP A 73 -27.83 16.65 4.22
CA ASP A 73 -27.37 17.67 3.26
C ASP A 73 -27.43 17.18 1.81
N CYS A 74 -27.17 15.89 1.57
CA CYS A 74 -27.22 15.30 0.24
C CYS A 74 -28.63 14.85 -0.17
N ASN A 75 -29.50 14.56 0.80
CA ASN A 75 -30.82 13.95 0.58
C ASN A 75 -31.90 14.77 1.29
N PHE A 76 -32.38 15.84 0.65
CA PHE A 76 -33.37 16.76 1.24
C PHE A 76 -34.70 16.11 1.64
N ASN A 77 -35.04 14.96 1.04
CA ASN A 77 -36.24 14.19 1.38
C ASN A 77 -36.03 13.25 2.58
N SER A 78 -34.85 13.24 3.20
CA SER A 78 -34.58 12.45 4.39
C SER A 78 -35.38 12.96 5.59
N PRO A 79 -35.68 12.08 6.57
CA PRO A 79 -36.37 12.49 7.79
C PRO A 79 -35.62 13.61 8.52
N SER A 80 -36.39 14.53 9.12
CA SER A 80 -35.85 15.48 10.09
C SER A 80 -35.23 14.74 11.29
N PHE A 81 -34.54 15.48 12.16
CA PHE A 81 -34.03 14.92 13.41
C PHE A 81 -35.17 14.27 14.21
N TYR A 82 -34.97 13.02 14.63
CA TYR A 82 -35.91 12.37 15.54
C TYR A 82 -35.72 12.94 16.95
N THR A 83 -36.84 13.11 17.66
CA THR A 83 -36.80 13.53 19.07
C THR A 83 -36.28 12.40 19.97
N ASP A 84 -36.60 11.17 19.59
CA ASP A 84 -36.12 9.97 20.28
C ASP A 84 -34.75 9.53 19.74
N ALA A 85 -33.86 9.17 20.66
CA ALA A 85 -32.49 8.79 20.34
C ALA A 85 -32.42 7.39 19.71
N GLU A 86 -33.30 6.46 20.12
CA GLU A 86 -33.32 5.10 19.59
C GLU A 86 -33.81 5.10 18.13
N ASP A 87 -34.87 5.86 17.83
CA ASP A 87 -35.34 6.06 16.46
C ASP A 87 -34.27 6.68 15.55
N GLU A 88 -33.54 7.69 16.03
CA GLU A 88 -32.44 8.31 15.28
C GLU A 88 -31.29 7.32 15.01
N ASP A 89 -30.89 6.53 16.00
CA ASP A 89 -29.82 5.54 15.85
C ASP A 89 -30.24 4.37 14.94
N ALA A 90 -31.51 3.94 15.00
CA ALA A 90 -32.06 2.95 14.07
C ALA A 90 -32.05 3.47 12.62
N TRP A 91 -32.43 4.72 12.41
CA TRP A 91 -32.35 5.37 11.10
C TRP A 91 -30.89 5.47 10.61
N ARG A 92 -29.95 5.90 11.46
CA ARG A 92 -28.52 5.97 11.12
C ARG A 92 -27.96 4.60 10.76
N THR A 93 -28.31 3.56 11.53
CA THR A 93 -27.91 2.17 11.28
C THR A 93 -28.38 1.73 9.89
N THR A 94 -29.67 1.89 9.61
CA THR A 94 -30.28 1.50 8.32
C THR A 94 -29.62 2.23 7.13
N THR A 95 -29.35 3.52 7.32
CA THR A 95 -28.72 4.37 6.29
C THR A 95 -27.26 4.00 6.08
N LEU A 96 -26.52 3.70 7.14
CA LEU A 96 -25.13 3.25 7.09
C LEU A 96 -25.03 1.86 6.43
N GLU A 97 -25.97 0.96 6.71
CA GLU A 97 -26.07 -0.34 6.05
C GLU A 97 -26.38 -0.21 4.56
N LEU A 98 -27.25 0.74 4.16
CA LEU A 98 -27.44 1.09 2.76
C LEU A 98 -26.13 1.55 2.13
N LEU A 99 -25.42 2.50 2.78
CA LEU A 99 -24.13 2.97 2.29
C LEU A 99 -23.10 1.83 2.19
N SER A 100 -23.13 0.88 3.12
CA SER A 100 -22.27 -0.31 3.09
C SER A 100 -22.56 -1.22 1.91
N ARG A 101 -23.85 -1.50 1.64
CA ARG A 101 -24.28 -2.34 0.50
C ARG A 101 -23.88 -1.74 -0.85
N VAL A 102 -23.95 -0.42 -1.00
CA VAL A 102 -23.55 0.24 -2.26
C VAL A 102 -22.04 0.29 -2.44
N HIS A 103 -21.26 0.15 -1.36
CA HIS A 103 -19.80 -0.05 -1.42
C HIS A 103 -19.42 -1.54 -1.42
N THR A 104 -20.07 -2.32 -2.28
CA THR A 104 -19.70 -3.71 -2.61
C THR A 104 -19.37 -3.81 -4.10
N LEU A 105 -18.70 -4.89 -4.53
CA LEU A 105 -18.38 -5.09 -5.95
C LEU A 105 -19.61 -5.00 -6.87
N GLY A 106 -20.75 -5.52 -6.43
CA GLY A 106 -22.01 -5.43 -7.19
C GLY A 106 -22.64 -4.03 -7.09
N GLY A 107 -22.85 -3.55 -5.87
CA GLY A 107 -23.60 -2.30 -5.65
C GLY A 107 -22.92 -1.06 -6.22
N ILE A 108 -21.59 -1.05 -6.27
CA ILE A 108 -20.87 0.14 -6.73
C ILE A 108 -21.02 0.35 -8.24
N ILE A 109 -21.18 -0.72 -9.02
CA ILE A 109 -21.22 -0.65 -10.49
C ILE A 109 -22.38 0.23 -10.96
N ASP A 110 -23.53 0.13 -10.29
CA ASP A 110 -24.78 0.80 -10.66
C ASP A 110 -24.82 2.29 -10.28
N LEU A 111 -23.86 2.78 -9.49
CA LEU A 111 -23.83 4.19 -9.07
C LEU A 111 -23.20 5.09 -10.14
N SER A 112 -23.73 6.30 -10.31
CA SER A 112 -23.00 7.36 -10.98
C SER A 112 -21.86 7.87 -10.08
N PHE A 113 -20.75 8.28 -10.70
CA PHE A 113 -19.56 8.77 -10.01
C PHE A 113 -19.12 10.08 -10.66
N GLU A 114 -19.02 11.14 -9.86
CA GLU A 114 -18.60 12.47 -10.32
C GLU A 114 -17.64 13.09 -9.32
N VAL A 115 -16.45 13.49 -9.78
CA VAL A 115 -15.52 14.29 -8.98
C VAL A 115 -16.01 15.73 -8.96
N VAL A 116 -16.25 16.28 -7.78
CA VAL A 116 -16.82 17.62 -7.60
C VAL A 116 -15.83 18.53 -6.87
N PRO A 117 -15.77 19.83 -7.21
CA PRO A 117 -14.93 20.77 -6.48
C PRO A 117 -15.39 20.91 -5.02
N SER A 118 -14.44 21.03 -4.09
CA SER A 118 -14.72 21.32 -2.69
C SER A 118 -13.73 22.34 -2.15
N ASN A 119 -14.20 23.22 -1.26
CA ASN A 119 -13.37 24.20 -0.57
C ASN A 119 -12.76 23.64 0.73
N TYR A 120 -13.16 22.43 1.14
CA TYR A 120 -12.86 21.87 2.45
C TYR A 120 -12.05 20.56 2.39
N ALA A 121 -11.87 20.01 1.19
CA ALA A 121 -11.19 18.74 0.97
C ALA A 121 -10.27 18.80 -0.25
N ASP A 122 -9.20 18.01 -0.23
CA ASP A 122 -8.28 17.90 -1.36
C ASP A 122 -8.92 17.18 -2.55
N ILE A 123 -9.83 16.25 -2.26
CA ILE A 123 -10.69 15.62 -3.27
C ILE A 123 -12.10 15.46 -2.72
N SER A 124 -13.08 15.73 -3.57
CA SER A 124 -14.47 15.40 -3.27
C SER A 124 -15.12 14.72 -4.47
N PHE A 125 -15.96 13.75 -4.19
CA PHE A 125 -16.70 13.04 -5.22
C PHE A 125 -18.08 12.66 -4.72
N THR A 126 -18.98 12.52 -5.66
CA THR A 126 -20.39 12.22 -5.44
C THR A 126 -20.68 10.84 -6.02
N LEU A 127 -21.38 10.03 -5.22
CA LEU A 127 -22.01 8.79 -5.63
C LEU A 127 -23.51 9.04 -5.66
N GLU A 128 -24.16 8.82 -6.79
CA GLU A 128 -25.60 9.02 -6.94
C GLU A 128 -26.23 7.76 -7.53
N GLY A 129 -27.17 7.20 -6.77
CA GLY A 129 -28.06 6.11 -7.19
C GLY A 129 -29.50 6.62 -7.32
N GLU A 130 -30.43 5.74 -7.67
CA GLU A 130 -31.82 6.12 -7.95
C GLU A 130 -32.54 6.80 -6.77
N SER A 131 -32.24 6.38 -5.55
CA SER A 131 -32.95 6.80 -4.33
C SER A 131 -32.11 7.62 -3.36
N PHE A 132 -30.82 7.80 -3.63
CA PHE A 132 -29.92 8.52 -2.72
C PHE A 132 -28.75 9.16 -3.45
N LYS A 133 -28.24 10.21 -2.82
CA LYS A 133 -27.01 10.90 -3.18
C LYS A 133 -26.08 10.91 -1.99
N TRP A 134 -24.81 10.63 -2.21
CA TRP A 134 -23.78 10.64 -1.17
C TRP A 134 -22.53 11.34 -1.65
N LYS A 135 -21.94 12.19 -0.79
CA LYS A 135 -20.73 12.95 -1.09
C LYS A 135 -19.61 12.56 -0.14
N TRP A 136 -18.44 12.24 -0.67
CA TRP A 136 -17.21 12.09 0.09
C TRP A 136 -16.34 13.34 -0.06
N GLU A 137 -15.65 13.71 1.02
CA GLU A 137 -14.79 14.88 1.15
C GLU A 137 -13.47 14.44 1.81
N ALA A 138 -12.55 13.89 1.02
CA ALA A 138 -11.36 13.23 1.51
C ALA A 138 -10.11 14.13 1.46
N CYS A 139 -9.28 14.00 2.50
CA CYS A 139 -8.04 14.75 2.63
C CYS A 139 -6.83 13.87 2.28
N ILE A 140 -5.80 14.48 1.72
CA ILE A 140 -4.55 13.80 1.33
C ILE A 140 -3.74 13.42 2.57
N LEU A 141 -3.21 12.19 2.60
CA LEU A 141 -2.41 11.70 3.73
C LEU A 141 -0.92 12.10 3.68
N GLY A 142 -0.51 12.77 2.59
CA GLY A 142 0.90 13.06 2.30
C GLY A 142 1.64 11.87 1.67
N HIS A 143 2.75 12.16 0.99
CA HIS A 143 3.45 11.22 0.10
C HIS A 143 4.03 10.00 0.83
N LYS A 144 4.66 10.19 2.01
CA LYS A 144 5.27 9.09 2.76
C LYS A 144 4.22 8.06 3.20
N ARG A 145 3.09 8.53 3.72
CA ARG A 145 2.00 7.65 4.19
C ARG A 145 1.23 7.03 3.01
N SER A 146 1.02 7.81 1.95
CA SER A 146 0.43 7.29 0.70
C SER A 146 1.24 6.13 0.13
N ALA A 147 2.57 6.25 0.07
CA ALA A 147 3.44 5.18 -0.40
C ALA A 147 3.38 3.93 0.49
N GLU A 148 3.32 4.09 1.82
CA GLU A 148 3.17 2.97 2.75
C GLU A 148 1.82 2.24 2.52
N ILE A 149 0.73 2.99 2.41
CA ILE A 149 -0.60 2.45 2.15
C ILE A 149 -0.65 1.73 0.79
N ILE A 150 -0.18 2.37 -0.29
CA ILE A 150 -0.15 1.75 -1.63
C ILE A 150 0.71 0.48 -1.60
N SER A 151 1.84 0.50 -0.91
CA SER A 151 2.70 -0.67 -0.76
C SER A 151 1.98 -1.83 -0.08
N GLN A 152 1.33 -1.58 1.06
CA GLN A 152 0.65 -2.60 1.87
C GLN A 152 -0.66 -3.09 1.24
N HIS A 153 -1.50 -2.19 0.74
CA HIS A 153 -2.85 -2.49 0.29
C HIS A 153 -2.93 -2.91 -1.18
N LEU A 154 -1.93 -2.58 -2.00
CA LEU A 154 -1.96 -2.81 -3.45
C LEU A 154 -0.72 -3.54 -3.97
N ILE A 155 0.48 -2.96 -3.84
CA ILE A 155 1.70 -3.50 -4.48
C ILE A 155 2.03 -4.89 -3.95
N PHE A 156 2.05 -5.09 -2.64
CA PHE A 156 2.42 -6.37 -2.05
C PHE A 156 1.40 -7.50 -2.31
N PRO A 157 0.08 -7.27 -2.17
CA PRO A 157 -0.93 -8.21 -2.65
C PRO A 157 -0.76 -8.58 -4.13
N LEU A 158 -0.53 -7.60 -5.01
CA LEU A 158 -0.35 -7.86 -6.44
C LEU A 158 0.93 -8.66 -6.75
N ILE A 159 2.05 -8.41 -6.07
CA ILE A 159 3.26 -9.24 -6.18
C ILE A 159 2.94 -10.68 -5.79
N SER A 160 2.15 -10.89 -4.73
CA SER A 160 1.79 -12.22 -4.24
C SER A 160 0.85 -12.96 -5.18
N VAL A 161 -0.15 -12.28 -5.75
CA VAL A 161 -1.05 -12.84 -6.77
C VAL A 161 -0.28 -13.18 -8.04
N ASN A 162 0.61 -12.29 -8.50
CA ASN A 162 1.48 -12.58 -9.64
C ASN A 162 2.39 -13.77 -9.35
N HIS A 163 2.99 -13.84 -8.16
CA HIS A 163 3.81 -14.98 -7.78
C HIS A 163 3.01 -16.29 -7.86
N LEU A 164 1.77 -16.30 -7.37
CA LEU A 164 0.87 -17.45 -7.49
C LEU A 164 0.63 -17.81 -8.97
N ALA A 165 0.29 -16.83 -9.81
CA ALA A 165 -0.02 -17.01 -11.23
C ALA A 165 1.14 -17.62 -12.03
N PHE A 166 2.38 -17.21 -11.73
CA PHE A 166 3.56 -17.70 -12.44
C PHE A 166 4.19 -18.95 -11.81
N SER A 167 3.78 -19.34 -10.60
CA SER A 167 4.32 -20.52 -9.90
C SER A 167 3.40 -21.72 -9.95
N SER A 168 2.10 -21.51 -10.16
CA SER A 168 1.15 -22.57 -10.41
C SER A 168 1.44 -23.23 -11.76
N ALA A 169 1.36 -24.56 -11.80
CA ALA A 169 1.36 -25.30 -13.07
C ALA A 169 0.00 -25.18 -13.77
N ASP A 170 -1.07 -25.10 -12.97
CA ASP A 170 -2.45 -24.97 -13.42
C ASP A 170 -2.81 -23.50 -13.61
N VAL A 171 -3.66 -23.21 -14.61
CA VAL A 171 -4.17 -21.86 -14.86
C VAL A 171 -5.08 -21.47 -13.71
N ILE A 172 -4.85 -20.31 -13.06
CA ILE A 172 -5.63 -19.87 -11.89
C ILE A 172 -7.14 -19.86 -12.18
N SER A 173 -7.55 -19.52 -13.41
CA SER A 173 -8.96 -19.46 -13.82
C SER A 173 -9.65 -20.83 -13.88
N GLU A 174 -8.89 -21.93 -13.86
CA GLU A 174 -9.43 -23.30 -13.91
C GLU A 174 -9.48 -23.96 -12.52
N LEU A 175 -8.94 -23.31 -11.50
CA LEU A 175 -8.96 -23.81 -10.13
C LEU A 175 -10.32 -23.54 -9.48
N LEU A 176 -10.76 -24.47 -8.63
CA LEU A 176 -11.93 -24.27 -7.77
C LEU A 176 -11.63 -23.20 -6.71
N ASP A 177 -12.65 -22.44 -6.30
CA ASP A 177 -12.52 -21.36 -5.32
C ASP A 177 -11.83 -21.82 -4.03
N ALA A 178 -12.20 -22.99 -3.51
CA ALA A 178 -11.60 -23.56 -2.30
C ALA A 178 -10.10 -23.88 -2.45
N ASP A 179 -9.63 -24.20 -3.66
CA ASP A 179 -8.22 -24.45 -3.93
C ASP A 179 -7.45 -23.15 -4.20
N ILE A 180 -8.09 -22.15 -4.82
CA ILE A 180 -7.57 -20.79 -4.93
C ILE A 180 -7.36 -20.21 -3.52
N GLU A 181 -8.34 -20.33 -2.64
CA GLU A 181 -8.24 -19.88 -1.24
C GLU A 181 -7.05 -20.54 -0.53
N LYS A 182 -6.93 -21.87 -0.57
CA LYS A 182 -5.78 -22.59 0.03
C LYS A 182 -4.45 -22.14 -0.56
N ALA A 183 -4.40 -21.90 -1.87
CA ALA A 183 -3.18 -21.48 -2.55
C ALA A 183 -2.79 -20.04 -2.14
N ILE A 184 -3.75 -19.13 -2.10
CA ILE A 184 -3.58 -17.76 -1.60
C ILE A 184 -3.13 -17.79 -0.14
N ASP A 185 -3.77 -18.59 0.71
CA ASP A 185 -3.41 -18.75 2.13
C ASP A 185 -1.97 -19.22 2.31
N LYS A 186 -1.56 -20.21 1.52
CA LYS A 186 -0.20 -20.75 1.56
C LYS A 186 0.84 -19.72 1.13
N VAL A 187 0.56 -18.99 0.04
CA VAL A 187 1.43 -17.91 -0.45
C VAL A 187 1.47 -16.77 0.56
N GLY A 188 0.32 -16.33 1.06
CA GLY A 188 0.17 -15.23 2.01
C GLY A 188 0.88 -15.50 3.35
N ARG A 189 0.79 -16.71 3.91
CA ARG A 189 1.52 -17.08 5.13
C ARG A 189 3.04 -17.03 4.93
N THR A 190 3.53 -17.47 3.77
CA THR A 190 4.95 -17.38 3.43
C THR A 190 5.38 -15.92 3.27
N ALA A 191 4.61 -15.17 2.49
CA ALA A 191 4.84 -13.76 2.21
C ALA A 191 4.89 -12.93 3.50
N ARG A 192 3.98 -13.16 4.45
CA ARG A 192 3.94 -12.45 5.74
C ARG A 192 5.15 -12.72 6.64
N ARG A 193 5.71 -13.94 6.62
CA ARG A 193 6.85 -14.31 7.48
C ARG A 193 8.17 -13.74 6.98
N THR A 194 8.36 -13.68 5.67
CA THR A 194 9.61 -13.27 5.03
C THR A 194 9.31 -12.41 3.80
N VAL A 195 8.80 -11.20 4.05
CA VAL A 195 8.31 -10.27 3.02
C VAL A 195 9.38 -9.98 1.97
N ASP A 196 10.59 -9.68 2.41
CA ASP A 196 11.77 -9.39 1.60
C ASP A 196 12.17 -10.57 0.70
N ILE A 197 12.27 -11.77 1.28
CA ILE A 197 12.60 -13.00 0.55
C ILE A 197 11.51 -13.35 -0.45
N HIS A 198 10.24 -13.19 -0.07
CA HIS A 198 9.10 -13.43 -0.95
C HIS A 198 9.09 -12.49 -2.15
N ILE A 199 9.26 -11.18 -1.93
CA ILE A 199 9.35 -10.19 -3.02
C ILE A 199 10.52 -10.53 -3.94
N LYS A 200 11.70 -10.82 -3.37
CA LYS A 200 12.88 -11.23 -4.13
C LYS A 200 12.57 -12.47 -4.97
N ASN A 201 12.01 -13.52 -4.39
CA ASN A 201 11.70 -14.78 -5.08
C ASN A 201 10.61 -14.63 -6.15
N ALA A 202 9.63 -13.77 -5.91
CA ALA A 202 8.56 -13.48 -6.86
C ALA A 202 9.07 -12.74 -8.09
N ILE A 203 9.83 -11.67 -7.89
CA ILE A 203 10.27 -10.77 -8.97
C ILE A 203 11.53 -11.30 -9.68
N SER A 204 12.41 -12.03 -8.99
CA SER A 204 13.64 -12.57 -9.60
C SER A 204 13.42 -13.72 -10.58
N LYS A 205 12.18 -14.24 -10.70
CA LYS A 205 11.85 -15.26 -11.71
C LYS A 205 11.93 -14.65 -13.12
N PRO A 206 12.78 -15.20 -14.02
CA PRO A 206 12.93 -14.74 -15.41
C PRO A 206 11.63 -14.37 -16.13
N ARG A 207 10.65 -15.27 -16.07
CA ARG A 207 9.36 -15.11 -16.76
C ARG A 207 8.57 -13.93 -16.19
N VAL A 208 8.58 -13.72 -14.88
CA VAL A 208 7.90 -12.60 -14.22
C VAL A 208 8.57 -11.28 -14.62
N ALA A 209 9.88 -11.19 -14.44
CA ALA A 209 10.65 -9.98 -14.74
C ALA A 209 10.52 -9.55 -16.21
N THR A 210 10.64 -10.50 -17.14
CA THR A 210 10.54 -10.21 -18.57
C THR A 210 9.11 -9.90 -19.02
N THR A 211 8.08 -10.52 -18.40
CA THR A 211 6.67 -10.15 -18.64
C THR A 211 6.38 -8.74 -18.16
N LEU A 212 6.79 -8.39 -16.93
CA LEU A 212 6.64 -7.03 -16.40
C LEU A 212 7.34 -6.01 -17.29
N ARG A 213 8.59 -6.28 -17.72
CA ARG A 213 9.32 -5.44 -18.67
C ARG A 213 8.54 -5.20 -19.96
N ARG A 214 7.97 -6.25 -20.54
CA ARG A 214 7.18 -6.15 -21.78
C ARG A 214 5.89 -5.35 -21.57
N MET A 215 5.16 -5.59 -20.48
CA MET A 215 3.95 -4.82 -20.14
C MET A 215 4.27 -3.34 -19.94
N THR A 216 5.34 -3.02 -19.21
CA THR A 216 5.80 -1.64 -19.06
C THR A 216 6.16 -1.01 -20.40
N ALA A 217 6.85 -1.74 -21.28
CA ALA A 217 7.15 -1.25 -22.63
C ALA A 217 5.87 -0.96 -23.44
N MET A 218 4.84 -1.81 -23.34
CA MET A 218 3.53 -1.59 -23.96
C MET A 218 2.83 -0.33 -23.44
N PHE A 219 2.79 -0.13 -22.12
CA PHE A 219 2.17 1.07 -21.52
C PHE A 219 2.93 2.37 -21.81
N ASN A 220 4.21 2.27 -22.18
CA ASN A 220 5.03 3.39 -22.61
C ASN A 220 5.15 3.51 -24.14
N PHE A 221 4.30 2.80 -24.89
CA PHE A 221 4.21 2.85 -26.36
C PHE A 221 5.54 2.59 -27.09
N ILE A 222 6.40 1.74 -26.53
CA ILE A 222 7.64 1.32 -27.19
C ILE A 222 7.27 0.38 -28.35
N SER A 223 7.67 0.73 -29.58
CA SER A 223 7.30 -0.02 -30.78
C SER A 223 7.93 -1.41 -30.86
N ASP A 224 9.19 -1.55 -30.44
CA ASP A 224 9.88 -2.83 -30.36
C ASP A 224 9.73 -3.44 -28.95
N LEU A 225 8.81 -4.40 -28.83
CA LEU A 225 8.45 -4.97 -27.54
C LEU A 225 9.43 -6.09 -27.14
N PRO A 226 10.08 -5.98 -25.97
CA PRO A 226 11.07 -6.97 -25.55
C PRO A 226 10.43 -8.36 -25.38
N PRO A 227 11.14 -9.45 -25.72
CA PRO A 227 10.61 -10.80 -25.60
C PRO A 227 10.44 -11.21 -24.13
N VAL A 228 9.49 -12.13 -23.91
CA VAL A 228 9.31 -12.85 -22.64
C VAL A 228 10.18 -14.10 -22.66
N ALA A 229 11.03 -14.27 -21.65
CA ALA A 229 11.95 -15.40 -21.56
C ALA A 229 11.78 -16.14 -20.23
N SER A 230 11.67 -17.46 -20.30
CA SER A 230 11.60 -18.34 -19.11
C SER A 230 12.97 -18.68 -18.54
N ILE A 231 14.02 -18.54 -19.34
CA ILE A 231 15.41 -18.80 -18.98
C ILE A 231 16.17 -17.50 -19.22
N VAL A 232 16.90 -17.02 -18.21
CA VAL A 232 17.82 -15.89 -18.34
C VAL A 232 19.19 -16.46 -18.64
N GLU A 233 19.76 -16.07 -19.77
CA GLU A 233 21.15 -16.32 -20.08
C GLU A 233 22.01 -15.58 -19.04
N LYS A 234 22.95 -16.30 -18.43
CA LYS A 234 23.89 -15.69 -17.49
C LYS A 234 24.90 -14.90 -18.32
N PRO A 235 24.94 -13.56 -18.23
CA PRO A 235 25.90 -12.79 -18.99
C PRO A 235 27.31 -13.23 -18.59
N ASP A 236 28.18 -13.40 -19.57
CA ASP A 236 29.60 -13.61 -19.31
C ASP A 236 30.17 -12.29 -18.76
N LEU A 237 30.57 -12.31 -17.48
CA LEU A 237 31.16 -11.16 -16.80
C LEU A 237 32.69 -11.17 -16.92
N GLN A 238 33.27 -12.11 -17.65
CA GLN A 238 34.69 -12.04 -17.97
C GLN A 238 34.92 -10.76 -18.78
N PRO A 239 35.83 -9.86 -18.33
CA PRO A 239 36.17 -8.69 -19.12
C PRO A 239 36.65 -9.21 -20.48
N GLU A 240 36.00 -8.73 -21.55
CA GLU A 240 36.36 -9.12 -22.91
C GLU A 240 37.86 -8.92 -23.04
N ALA A 241 38.59 -10.04 -23.12
CA ALA A 241 40.03 -10.01 -23.13
C ALA A 241 40.40 -9.29 -24.42
N VAL A 242 40.75 -8.00 -24.30
CA VAL A 242 41.25 -7.21 -25.42
C VAL A 242 42.51 -7.93 -25.84
N ALA A 243 42.39 -8.77 -26.87
CA ALA A 243 43.52 -9.46 -27.44
C ALA A 243 44.56 -8.38 -27.67
N PRO A 244 45.75 -8.48 -27.06
CA PRO A 244 46.77 -7.46 -27.21
C PRO A 244 46.95 -7.35 -28.72
N LYS A 245 46.52 -6.22 -29.30
CA LYS A 245 46.74 -5.91 -30.71
C LYS A 245 48.23 -6.10 -30.86
N SER A 246 48.63 -7.21 -31.46
CA SER A 246 50.04 -7.50 -31.60
C SER A 246 50.55 -6.31 -32.39
N MET A 247 51.42 -5.53 -31.76
CA MET A 247 52.23 -4.58 -32.47
C MET A 247 53.15 -5.43 -33.34
N ALA A 248 52.61 -5.97 -34.43
CA ALA A 248 53.38 -6.29 -35.59
C ALA A 248 54.04 -4.97 -35.97
N ARG A 249 55.29 -4.83 -35.51
CA ARG A 249 56.28 -3.88 -35.98
C ARG A 249 56.44 -4.07 -37.48
N SER A 250 55.50 -3.55 -38.25
CA SER A 250 55.76 -3.11 -39.61
C SER A 250 56.46 -1.77 -39.46
N GLY A 251 57.78 -1.82 -39.26
CA GLY A 251 58.63 -0.66 -39.35
C GLY A 251 58.39 0.03 -40.69
N THR A 252 57.78 1.20 -40.65
CA THR A 252 57.98 2.20 -41.69
C THR A 252 58.59 3.44 -41.04
N PRO A 253 59.56 4.09 -41.69
CA PRO A 253 60.40 5.10 -41.07
C PRO A 253 59.59 6.36 -40.78
N ILE A 254 59.89 6.96 -39.63
CA ILE A 254 59.45 8.26 -39.17
C ILE A 254 59.63 9.30 -40.30
N LYS A 255 58.52 9.81 -40.85
CA LYS A 255 58.51 11.13 -41.47
C LYS A 255 58.12 12.14 -40.39
N THR A 256 59.12 12.86 -39.92
CA THR A 256 59.02 14.07 -39.11
C THR A 256 58.16 15.09 -39.85
N HIS A 257 56.92 15.28 -39.38
CA HIS A 257 56.14 16.46 -39.76
C HIS A 257 56.58 17.66 -38.92
N PRO A 258 56.81 18.82 -39.54
CA PRO A 258 57.23 20.02 -38.85
C PRO A 258 56.13 20.55 -37.93
N ILE A 259 56.59 21.00 -36.77
CA ILE A 259 55.88 21.73 -35.73
C ILE A 259 55.15 22.92 -36.37
N SER A 260 53.81 22.89 -36.33
CA SER A 260 52.99 24.06 -36.64
C SER A 260 52.68 24.84 -35.34
N PRO A 261 52.68 26.18 -35.37
CA PRO A 261 52.73 27.01 -34.17
C PRO A 261 51.39 27.08 -33.43
N ARG A 262 51.51 27.10 -32.11
CA ARG A 262 50.44 27.36 -31.14
C ARG A 262 50.02 28.84 -31.20
N PRO A 263 48.74 29.18 -31.44
CA PRO A 263 48.26 30.54 -31.21
C PRO A 263 47.99 30.78 -29.71
N PRO A 264 48.19 32.03 -29.22
CA PRO A 264 48.04 32.37 -27.82
C PRO A 264 46.58 32.62 -27.43
N LEU A 265 46.35 32.54 -26.11
CA LEU A 265 45.32 33.17 -25.28
C LEU A 265 44.16 33.89 -25.98
N ASP A 266 42.93 33.58 -25.53
CA ASP A 266 42.09 34.66 -25.01
C ASP A 266 41.16 34.18 -23.89
N THR A 267 41.13 35.01 -22.86
CA THR A 267 40.37 34.86 -21.61
C THR A 267 39.32 35.94 -21.62
N PRO A 268 38.04 35.63 -21.34
CA PRO A 268 37.17 36.63 -20.74
C PRO A 268 36.80 36.24 -19.30
N GLN A 269 37.20 37.11 -18.38
CA GLN A 269 36.59 37.25 -17.07
C GLN A 269 35.07 37.49 -17.23
N GLU A 270 34.24 36.72 -16.54
CA GLU A 270 32.94 37.22 -16.09
C GLU A 270 32.79 37.02 -14.58
N LYS A 271 32.89 38.15 -13.87
CA LYS A 271 32.55 38.31 -12.46
C LYS A 271 31.03 38.20 -12.32
N LYS A 272 30.50 37.18 -11.65
CA LYS A 272 29.19 37.28 -10.98
C LYS A 272 29.28 36.78 -9.55
N SER A 273 28.98 37.75 -8.69
CA SER A 273 28.85 37.77 -7.24
C SER A 273 28.06 36.60 -6.65
N ALA A 274 28.65 35.96 -5.65
CA ALA A 274 27.96 35.12 -4.68
C ALA A 274 27.20 35.99 -3.65
N PRO A 275 25.96 35.63 -3.26
CA PRO A 275 25.30 36.22 -2.10
C PRO A 275 25.90 35.68 -0.80
N LYS A 276 26.28 36.58 0.10
CA LYS A 276 26.59 36.31 1.51
C LYS A 276 25.37 35.73 2.21
N GLU A 277 25.38 34.43 2.51
CA GLU A 277 24.56 33.89 3.59
C GLU A 277 25.29 34.05 4.92
N ARG A 278 24.65 34.80 5.82
CA ARG A 278 25.06 34.98 7.21
C ARG A 278 24.86 33.68 7.96
N SER A 279 25.96 33.07 8.37
CA SER A 279 26.01 32.09 9.44
C SER A 279 25.65 32.77 10.77
N SER A 280 24.42 32.63 11.24
CA SER A 280 24.09 32.88 12.63
C SER A 280 24.39 31.62 13.44
N SER A 281 25.53 31.64 14.14
CA SER A 281 25.89 30.70 15.19
C SER A 281 24.88 30.77 16.33
N LEU A 282 24.01 29.76 16.44
CA LEU A 282 23.24 29.51 17.65
C LEU A 282 24.09 28.67 18.61
N LYS A 283 24.22 29.19 19.83
CA LYS A 283 24.91 28.58 20.97
C LYS A 283 24.23 27.27 21.38
N PRO A 284 24.98 26.25 21.84
CA PRO A 284 24.40 25.10 22.52
C PRO A 284 23.99 25.52 23.93
N LEU A 285 22.70 25.38 24.26
CA LEU A 285 22.19 25.49 25.63
C LEU A 285 21.97 24.10 26.19
N ALA A 286 22.39 23.97 27.44
CA ALA A 286 22.57 22.75 28.20
C ALA A 286 21.26 21.99 28.49
N HIS A 287 21.37 20.66 28.41
CA HIS A 287 21.06 19.70 29.48
C HIS A 287 20.03 20.13 30.54
N ILE A 288 18.82 19.55 30.49
CA ILE A 288 18.02 19.23 31.68
C ILE A 288 17.38 17.86 31.47
N ASP A 289 17.95 16.85 32.13
CA ASP A 289 17.23 15.66 32.54
C ASP A 289 16.13 16.07 33.52
N SER A 290 14.90 15.63 33.30
CA SER A 290 13.95 15.49 34.40
C SER A 290 12.90 14.44 34.06
N ALA A 291 13.12 13.26 34.63
CA ALA A 291 12.11 12.26 34.86
C ALA A 291 11.26 12.70 36.06
N THR A 292 9.94 12.72 35.93
CA THR A 292 9.04 12.46 37.07
C THR A 292 7.67 12.00 36.56
N GLU A 293 7.26 10.84 37.05
CA GLU A 293 5.92 10.27 37.00
C GLU A 293 5.00 11.11 37.89
N SER A 294 3.75 11.36 37.46
CA SER A 294 2.66 11.71 38.39
C SER A 294 1.32 11.26 37.80
N GLU A 295 0.75 10.26 38.47
CA GLU A 295 -0.65 9.82 38.35
C GLU A 295 -1.56 10.75 39.18
N GLY A 296 -2.86 10.77 38.87
CA GLY A 296 -3.93 11.57 39.51
C GLY A 296 -4.24 12.88 38.76
N ASP A 297 -5.48 13.31 38.51
CA ASP A 297 -6.68 13.14 39.32
C ASP A 297 -7.97 13.33 38.47
N GLU A 298 -9.08 12.80 38.97
CA GLU A 298 -10.44 12.90 38.41
C GLU A 298 -10.92 14.35 38.29
N PHE A 299 -11.40 14.75 37.10
CA PHE A 299 -12.16 15.99 36.92
C PHE A 299 -13.67 15.72 36.93
N VAL A 300 -14.29 15.99 38.08
CA VAL A 300 -15.73 16.18 38.24
C VAL A 300 -16.06 17.61 37.77
N PHE A 301 -16.90 17.73 36.74
CA PHE A 301 -17.51 19.01 36.35
C PHE A 301 -18.84 19.20 37.08
N PRO A 302 -19.08 20.33 37.76
CA PRO A 302 -20.42 20.71 38.16
C PRO A 302 -21.12 21.49 37.04
N ASP A 303 -22.33 21.02 36.78
CA ASP A 303 -23.42 21.65 36.05
C ASP A 303 -23.80 23.00 36.67
N GLN A 304 -23.89 24.06 35.86
CA GLN A 304 -24.67 25.26 36.17
C GLN A 304 -24.88 26.17 34.95
N GLY A 305 -26.15 26.44 34.63
CA GLY A 305 -26.60 27.84 34.52
C GLY A 305 -26.82 28.43 33.13
N ARG A 306 -27.87 27.99 32.45
CA ARG A 306 -29.07 28.77 32.08
C ARG A 306 -28.95 30.31 31.80
N ILE A 307 -29.55 30.68 30.65
CA ILE A 307 -30.21 31.96 30.26
C ILE A 307 -29.33 33.11 29.72
N ASN A 308 -29.38 33.39 28.40
CA ASN A 308 -30.04 34.60 27.89
C ASN A 308 -30.19 34.67 26.37
N ASP A 309 -31.40 35.09 26.02
CA ASP A 309 -31.98 35.39 24.73
C ASP A 309 -31.58 36.81 24.29
N SER A 310 -31.29 37.02 23.00
CA SER A 310 -31.50 38.31 22.28
C SER A 310 -30.97 38.25 20.85
N SER A 311 -31.92 38.06 19.94
CA SER A 311 -32.18 38.86 18.73
C SER A 311 -31.07 39.79 18.17
N LEU A 312 -30.75 39.63 16.88
CA LEU A 312 -31.08 40.56 15.78
C LEU A 312 -30.10 40.40 14.59
N ARG A 313 -30.66 40.00 13.44
CA ARG A 313 -30.13 40.28 12.09
C ARG A 313 -30.23 41.80 11.80
N PRO A 314 -29.36 42.38 10.96
CA PRO A 314 -29.61 42.47 9.49
C PRO A 314 -28.32 42.31 8.64
N SER A 315 -28.35 41.60 7.51
CA SER A 315 -28.63 42.07 6.13
C SER A 315 -27.52 42.91 5.45
N SER A 316 -27.31 42.65 4.15
CA SER A 316 -26.44 43.28 3.14
C SER A 316 -24.98 42.78 3.09
N ARG A 317 -24.31 42.53 1.96
CA ARG A 317 -24.58 42.59 0.50
C ARG A 317 -23.43 41.79 -0.21
N PRO A 318 -23.56 41.44 -1.50
CA PRO A 318 -22.60 40.61 -2.22
C PRO A 318 -21.44 41.45 -2.79
N LEU A 319 -20.23 40.89 -2.82
CA LEU A 319 -19.11 41.41 -3.59
C LEU A 319 -18.75 40.42 -4.70
N GLU A 320 -19.02 40.85 -5.92
CA GLU A 320 -18.39 40.37 -7.15
C GLU A 320 -16.89 40.71 -7.12
N PHE A 321 -16.03 39.73 -7.36
CA PHE A 321 -14.68 39.91 -7.92
C PHE A 321 -14.39 38.64 -8.73
N SER A 322 -14.53 38.72 -10.06
CA SER A 322 -13.50 39.15 -11.03
C SER A 322 -12.52 38.03 -11.35
N ASP A 323 -12.60 37.63 -12.62
CA ASP A 323 -11.69 36.76 -13.36
C ASP A 323 -10.23 36.93 -12.98
N ARG A 324 -9.55 35.81 -12.74
CA ARG A 324 -8.09 35.76 -12.80
C ARG A 324 -7.58 34.54 -13.55
N VAL A 325 -7.32 34.84 -14.82
CA VAL A 325 -6.43 34.23 -15.80
C VAL A 325 -5.26 33.44 -15.19
N TYR A 326 -5.12 32.20 -15.68
CA TYR A 326 -4.00 31.28 -15.50
C TYR A 326 -2.64 31.89 -15.86
N PRO A 327 -1.56 31.48 -15.16
CA PRO A 327 -0.28 31.28 -15.82
C PRO A 327 0.06 29.80 -15.88
N VAL A 328 0.16 29.33 -17.13
CA VAL A 328 0.91 28.15 -17.56
C VAL A 328 2.27 28.13 -16.88
N SER A 329 2.55 27.09 -16.10
CA SER A 329 3.87 26.83 -15.54
C SER A 329 4.52 25.64 -16.24
N SER A 330 5.68 25.94 -16.82
CA SER A 330 6.55 25.11 -17.63
C SER A 330 7.24 23.98 -16.86
N ASN A 331 7.36 22.83 -17.54
CA ASN A 331 8.22 21.68 -17.20
C ASN A 331 9.63 22.05 -16.71
N PRO A 332 10.16 21.32 -15.71
CA PRO A 332 11.58 21.05 -15.62
C PRO A 332 11.91 19.58 -15.89
N VAL A 333 12.65 19.43 -16.98
CA VAL A 333 13.67 18.47 -17.37
C VAL A 333 14.22 17.57 -16.24
N SER A 334 14.29 16.27 -16.57
CA SER A 334 15.00 15.18 -15.92
C SER A 334 16.38 15.54 -15.35
N GLN A 335 16.63 15.12 -14.11
CA GLN A 335 17.98 14.90 -13.60
C GLN A 335 18.15 13.42 -13.25
N VAL A 336 19.09 12.78 -13.94
CA VAL A 336 19.63 11.44 -13.66
C VAL A 336 20.68 11.56 -12.56
N PRO A 337 20.61 10.82 -11.45
CA PRO A 337 21.74 10.69 -10.55
C PRO A 337 22.65 9.53 -10.97
N SER A 338 23.90 9.92 -11.16
CA SER A 338 25.09 9.13 -11.41
C SER A 338 25.36 8.02 -10.38
N SER A 339 25.89 6.91 -10.90
CA SER A 339 26.54 5.81 -10.22
C SER A 339 27.63 6.24 -9.24
N SER A 340 27.71 5.58 -8.07
CA SER A 340 28.98 5.43 -7.37
C SER A 340 29.04 4.24 -6.40
N LYS A 341 30.11 3.47 -6.58
CA LYS A 341 30.93 2.75 -5.58
C LYS A 341 30.44 1.40 -5.04
N ILE A 342 30.92 0.39 -5.77
CA ILE A 342 31.25 -0.96 -5.34
C ILE A 342 32.37 -0.91 -4.28
N SER A 343 32.18 -1.58 -3.14
CA SER A 343 33.25 -2.00 -2.25
C SER A 343 33.32 -3.53 -2.24
N ALA A 344 34.48 -4.04 -2.66
CA ALA A 344 34.82 -5.45 -2.73
C ALA A 344 35.15 -6.02 -1.35
N THR A 345 34.66 -7.23 -1.07
CA THR A 345 35.22 -8.10 -0.03
C THR A 345 35.46 -9.49 -0.63
N LYS A 346 36.65 -10.00 -0.34
CA LYS A 346 37.31 -11.18 -0.90
C LYS A 346 36.70 -12.51 -0.43
N GLN A 347 36.86 -13.51 -1.31
CA GLN A 347 37.26 -14.91 -1.09
C GLN A 347 36.56 -15.72 0.03
N ASP A 348 35.96 -16.86 -0.33
CA ASP A 348 36.71 -18.12 -0.28
C ASP A 348 36.07 -19.23 -1.13
N SER A 349 36.97 -20.06 -1.64
CA SER A 349 36.75 -21.21 -2.49
C SER A 349 36.60 -22.44 -1.61
N ASP A 350 35.55 -23.24 -1.82
CA ASP A 350 35.62 -24.64 -1.42
C ASP A 350 34.78 -25.54 -2.32
N SER A 351 35.44 -26.63 -2.67
CA SER A 351 35.02 -27.68 -3.57
C SER A 351 34.04 -28.64 -2.89
N ASP A 352 33.28 -29.30 -3.76
CA ASP A 352 33.07 -30.75 -3.75
C ASP A 352 31.77 -31.34 -3.15
N LEU A 353 31.29 -32.32 -3.91
CA LEU A 353 30.39 -33.43 -3.59
C LEU A 353 28.87 -33.19 -3.46
N SER A 354 28.19 -33.57 -4.55
CA SER A 354 26.76 -33.91 -4.59
C SER A 354 26.47 -35.23 -3.87
N PRO A 355 25.36 -35.35 -3.10
CA PRO A 355 24.81 -36.65 -2.76
C PRO A 355 23.60 -37.00 -3.65
N VAL A 356 23.71 -38.20 -4.22
CA VAL A 356 22.69 -38.94 -4.98
C VAL A 356 21.39 -39.07 -4.18
N ARG A 357 20.25 -38.69 -4.77
CA ARG A 357 18.92 -38.86 -4.17
C ARG A 357 18.31 -40.23 -4.55
N PRO A 358 17.66 -40.94 -3.60
CA PRO A 358 17.03 -42.23 -3.87
C PRO A 358 15.68 -42.12 -4.59
N VAL A 359 15.39 -43.17 -5.36
CA VAL A 359 14.28 -43.34 -6.30
C VAL A 359 12.92 -43.42 -5.58
N LYS A 360 11.91 -42.70 -6.09
CA LYS A 360 10.52 -42.69 -5.63
C LYS A 360 9.83 -44.05 -5.83
N LYS A 361 9.23 -44.61 -4.77
CA LYS A 361 8.19 -45.65 -4.87
C LYS A 361 6.82 -45.00 -5.05
N LEU A 362 6.13 -45.34 -6.15
CA LEU A 362 4.71 -45.05 -6.36
C LEU A 362 3.86 -45.79 -5.31
N LYS A 363 2.94 -45.07 -4.65
CA LYS A 363 1.89 -45.69 -3.83
C LYS A 363 0.52 -45.42 -4.46
N LYS A 364 -0.20 -46.52 -4.61
CA LYS A 364 -1.54 -46.75 -5.14
C LYS A 364 -2.58 -45.78 -4.55
N VAL A 365 -3.37 -45.16 -5.42
CA VAL A 365 -4.60 -44.42 -5.10
C VAL A 365 -5.72 -45.44 -4.90
N ALA A 366 -6.47 -45.32 -3.81
CA ALA A 366 -7.74 -45.99 -3.59
C ALA A 366 -8.84 -44.92 -3.53
N THR A 367 -9.84 -45.12 -4.39
CA THR A 367 -11.12 -44.43 -4.49
C THR A 367 -12.05 -44.81 -3.33
N SER A 368 -12.74 -43.82 -2.74
CA SER A 368 -13.95 -43.95 -1.92
C SER A 368 -14.50 -42.52 -1.77
N SER A 369 -15.55 -42.08 -2.48
CA SER A 369 -16.98 -42.43 -2.40
C SER A 369 -17.66 -41.98 -1.12
N ASP A 370 -18.63 -41.08 -1.36
CA ASP A 370 -19.90 -40.80 -0.68
C ASP A 370 -20.00 -40.24 0.75
N ASP A 371 -20.59 -39.04 0.75
CA ASP A 371 -21.85 -38.64 1.40
C ASP A 371 -21.97 -38.54 2.94
N ASP A 372 -22.36 -37.32 3.30
CA ASP A 372 -23.32 -36.94 4.33
C ASP A 372 -22.96 -36.87 5.84
N SER A 373 -23.64 -35.90 6.47
CA SER A 373 -23.96 -35.73 7.89
C SER A 373 -23.13 -34.78 8.78
N GLU A 374 -23.67 -33.56 8.92
CA GLU A 374 -23.41 -32.53 9.94
C GLU A 374 -23.48 -33.02 11.42
N GLU A 375 -23.92 -34.25 11.68
CA GLU A 375 -24.02 -34.81 13.04
C GLU A 375 -22.66 -35.08 13.72
N GLU A 376 -21.57 -35.29 12.97
CA GLU A 376 -20.28 -35.65 13.59
C GLU A 376 -19.56 -34.44 14.22
N ARG A 377 -19.86 -33.21 13.75
CA ARG A 377 -19.25 -31.98 14.30
C ARG A 377 -19.79 -31.64 15.70
N LYS A 378 -21.05 -31.99 16.00
CA LYS A 378 -21.65 -31.81 17.34
C LYS A 378 -21.11 -32.80 18.37
N ARG A 379 -20.72 -34.02 17.98
CA ARG A 379 -20.14 -35.02 18.92
C ARG A 379 -18.72 -34.66 19.38
N ARG A 380 -17.90 -34.02 18.54
CA ARG A 380 -16.51 -33.67 18.89
C ARG A 380 -16.37 -32.47 19.84
N ILE A 381 -17.37 -31.62 19.95
CA ILE A 381 -17.34 -30.46 20.87
C ILE A 381 -17.80 -30.86 22.29
N ALA A 382 -18.63 -31.90 22.43
CA ALA A 382 -19.07 -32.40 23.74
C ALA A 382 -18.01 -33.24 24.48
N GLN A 383 -17.08 -33.90 23.76
CA GLN A 383 -16.07 -34.78 24.37
C GLN A 383 -14.83 -34.05 24.95
N VAL A 384 -14.69 -32.73 24.75
CA VAL A 384 -13.55 -31.96 25.29
C VAL A 384 -13.85 -31.41 26.70
N LYS A 385 -15.09 -31.49 27.20
CA LYS A 385 -15.49 -30.84 28.48
C LYS A 385 -15.75 -31.78 29.66
N SER A 386 -15.60 -33.10 29.51
CA SER A 386 -15.81 -34.06 30.61
C SER A 386 -14.59 -34.95 30.86
N GLY A 387 -13.72 -34.50 31.76
CA GLY A 387 -12.68 -35.37 32.33
C GLY A 387 -13.26 -36.31 33.38
N SER A 388 -13.12 -37.62 33.19
CA SER A 388 -12.96 -38.64 34.26
C SER A 388 -12.81 -40.07 33.70
N GLY A 389 -11.55 -40.52 33.55
CA GLY A 389 -11.03 -41.90 33.69
C GLY A 389 -11.56 -43.05 32.81
N PRO A 390 -11.04 -44.29 32.95
CA PRO A 390 -9.66 -44.73 33.21
C PRO A 390 -9.20 -45.83 32.20
N GLY A 391 -7.89 -45.92 31.88
CA GLY A 391 -7.32 -47.22 31.45
C GLY A 391 -6.19 -47.25 30.41
N VAL A 392 -4.94 -47.40 30.90
CA VAL A 392 -3.86 -48.32 30.43
C VAL A 392 -3.50 -48.31 28.93
N THR A 393 -2.34 -47.79 28.47
CA THR A 393 -1.04 -48.51 28.40
C THR A 393 0.05 -47.53 27.91
N ARG A 394 1.03 -47.12 28.75
CA ARG A 394 2.41 -47.64 28.89
C ARG A 394 3.32 -47.61 27.64
N GLY A 395 4.38 -46.79 27.72
CA GLY A 395 5.63 -46.84 26.93
C GLY A 395 5.88 -45.52 26.20
N THR A 396 6.95 -44.74 26.39
CA THR A 396 8.28 -44.96 26.97
C THR A 396 8.81 -43.61 27.47
N ARG A 397 9.50 -43.66 28.61
CA ARG A 397 10.02 -42.55 29.40
C ARG A 397 11.44 -42.17 28.96
N GLN A 398 11.71 -40.85 29.04
CA GLN A 398 12.97 -40.19 29.48
C GLN A 398 14.11 -40.01 28.46
N PRO A 399 15.06 -39.05 28.67
CA PRO A 399 15.27 -38.23 29.88
C PRO A 399 15.37 -36.70 29.68
N ILE A 400 14.94 -36.01 30.74
CA ILE A 400 15.25 -34.62 31.04
C ILE A 400 16.70 -34.50 31.56
N LYS A 401 17.39 -33.47 31.05
CA LYS A 401 18.55 -32.73 31.58
C LYS A 401 19.22 -33.27 32.87
N ARG A 402 20.53 -33.52 32.79
CA ARG A 402 21.47 -33.24 33.89
C ARG A 402 22.67 -32.47 33.36
N GLY A 403 23.05 -31.43 34.12
CA GLY A 403 24.02 -30.42 33.72
C GLY A 403 25.48 -30.89 33.68
N GLY A 404 26.33 -29.99 33.18
CA GLY A 404 27.78 -30.11 33.20
C GLY A 404 28.39 -28.72 33.29
N LYS A 405 28.77 -28.35 34.52
CA LYS A 405 29.50 -27.14 34.90
C LYS A 405 30.99 -27.39 34.64
N ARG A 406 31.71 -26.34 34.21
CA ARG A 406 33.18 -26.13 34.16
C ARG A 406 33.92 -26.78 32.98
N PHE A 407 34.69 -25.97 32.24
CA PHE A 407 36.03 -25.54 32.66
C PHE A 407 36.17 -24.02 32.51
#